data_AF-A0A478EDJ6-F1
#
_entry.id   AF-A0A478EDJ6-F1
#
_cell.length_a   1.000
_cell.length_b   1.000
_cell.length_c   1.000
_cell.angle_alpha   90.00
_cell.angle_beta   90.00
_cell.angle_gamma   90.00
#
_symmetry.space_group_name_H-M   'P 1'
#
loop_
_entity.id
_entity.type
_entity.pdbx_description
1 polymer ?
#
loop_
_entity_poly.entity_id
_entity_poly.type
_entity_poly.pdbx_seq_one_letter_code
_entity_poly.pdbx_strand_id
1 'polypeptide(L)'
;MSATTEVPEFTIEQVAAHNREDDLWIIVHGEVYDVTKYVRDHPGGDDILIEIGGMDGTVEFDAAGHSDDAWDITKSLLVGKLKKGETQKLKRPETGRLIAVAPAAPIPPKPKQSGGSSRVLTTLSLGLGSSLAAFGLWWYTKQIDFTTLPKSVSFANTEFLRQALAAVKRKEFGFTDGLIVASTAFSLTLGAAVQRLGYILQYYSTHKAHMKIPRLPKRNVLNGRGWLDPTTFQKLPLVKKEVLSADSYRFVFALPRKDMMVGLPIGQHVSIRGLVDGKLVQRSYTPISNNADRGILELVIKVYPNGALTNGYFGKLEVGDQVEFRGPKGGIRYIPGMCKKIGMVAGGTGITPMYQLIRAICENPRDTTEVSVIYANRSESDILLRKELDDFARKYPENVKIYYVLEQTPAGWQGGSGYVTRDMMEDRLPVPSATTKIFLCGPPPMIESVKKSLGSLGFKQPNAIAKPGDDVLLF
;
A
#
# COMPACT_ATOMS: atom_id res chain seq x y z
N MET A 1 -36.01 32.03 18.90
CA MET A 1 -36.27 32.32 17.47
C MET A 1 -34.93 32.29 16.78
N SER A 2 -34.67 31.28 15.95
CA SER A 2 -33.39 31.10 15.27
C SER A 2 -33.35 32.02 14.06
N ALA A 3 -32.44 32.99 14.04
CA ALA A 3 -32.21 33.81 12.86
C ALA A 3 -31.58 32.92 11.78
N THR A 4 -32.34 32.61 10.73
CA THR A 4 -31.82 32.09 9.48
C THR A 4 -30.97 33.18 8.83
N THR A 5 -29.64 33.06 8.89
CA THR A 5 -28.73 33.85 8.06
C THR A 5 -29.06 33.56 6.59
N GLU A 6 -29.73 34.49 5.93
CA GLU A 6 -29.94 34.46 4.48
C GLU A 6 -28.57 34.52 3.79
N VAL A 7 -28.24 33.46 3.04
CA VAL A 7 -27.03 33.40 2.24
C VAL A 7 -27.28 34.22 0.96
N PRO A 8 -26.43 35.19 0.61
CA PRO A 8 -26.61 36.02 -0.59
C PRO A 8 -26.74 35.18 -1.86
N GLU A 9 -27.65 35.54 -2.75
CA GLU A 9 -27.81 34.90 -4.07
C GLU A 9 -27.17 35.76 -5.17
N PHE A 10 -26.39 35.12 -6.06
CA PHE A 10 -25.68 35.75 -7.17
C PHE A 10 -26.10 35.17 -8.53
N THR A 11 -26.07 35.96 -9.58
CA THR A 11 -26.23 35.50 -10.98
C THR A 11 -24.87 35.17 -11.60
N ILE A 12 -24.84 34.39 -12.68
CA ILE A 12 -23.60 34.05 -13.38
C ILE A 12 -22.90 35.32 -13.89
N GLU A 13 -23.65 36.31 -14.39
CA GLU A 13 -23.07 37.56 -14.88
C GLU A 13 -22.38 38.35 -13.77
N GLN A 14 -22.92 38.29 -12.54
CA GLN A 14 -22.30 38.91 -11.38
C GLN A 14 -21.00 38.22 -11.03
N VAL A 15 -20.96 36.89 -11.02
CA VAL A 15 -19.72 36.14 -10.75
C VAL A 15 -18.69 36.33 -11.87
N ALA A 16 -19.13 36.37 -13.13
CA ALA A 16 -18.28 36.58 -14.30
C ALA A 16 -17.59 37.95 -14.32
N ALA A 17 -18.09 38.94 -13.58
CA ALA A 17 -17.44 40.24 -13.40
C ALA A 17 -16.18 40.17 -12.52
N HIS A 18 -16.06 39.13 -11.68
CA HIS A 18 -14.96 38.90 -10.75
C HIS A 18 -13.95 37.90 -11.34
N ASN A 19 -13.24 38.32 -12.38
CA ASN A 19 -12.31 37.48 -13.17
C ASN A 19 -10.86 38.01 -13.23
N ARG A 20 -10.45 38.86 -12.27
CA ARG A 20 -9.11 39.48 -12.24
C ARG A 20 -8.32 38.97 -11.03
N GLU A 21 -6.99 38.98 -11.08
CA GLU A 21 -6.14 38.46 -9.98
C GLU A 21 -6.41 39.13 -8.61
N ASP A 22 -6.78 40.40 -8.62
CA ASP A 22 -7.14 41.23 -7.46
C ASP A 22 -8.65 41.24 -7.13
N ASP A 23 -9.46 40.52 -7.90
CA ASP A 23 -10.92 40.37 -7.73
C ASP A 23 -11.42 39.11 -8.47
N LEU A 24 -11.34 37.95 -7.79
CA LEU A 24 -11.46 36.62 -8.40
C LEU A 24 -12.47 35.74 -7.65
N TRP A 25 -13.60 35.42 -8.29
CA TRP A 25 -14.62 34.54 -7.74
C TRP A 25 -14.81 33.29 -8.61
N ILE A 26 -15.22 32.18 -8.00
CA ILE A 26 -15.49 30.92 -8.71
C ILE A 26 -16.79 30.30 -8.23
N ILE A 27 -17.43 29.50 -9.09
CA ILE A 27 -18.61 28.70 -8.74
C ILE A 27 -18.19 27.24 -8.60
N VAL A 28 -18.58 26.61 -7.48
CA VAL A 28 -18.35 25.18 -7.21
C VAL A 28 -19.63 24.60 -6.61
N HIS A 29 -20.22 23.60 -7.27
CA HIS A 29 -21.49 22.94 -6.88
C HIS A 29 -22.65 23.92 -6.65
N GLY A 30 -22.70 25.01 -7.42
CA GLY A 30 -23.73 26.05 -7.31
C GLY A 30 -23.57 27.00 -6.12
N GLU A 31 -22.43 26.94 -5.43
CA GLU A 31 -22.02 27.88 -4.39
C GLU A 31 -20.92 28.81 -4.93
N VAL A 32 -20.91 30.06 -4.49
CA VAL A 32 -20.02 31.12 -4.99
C VAL A 32 -18.96 31.41 -3.94
N TYR A 33 -17.70 31.41 -4.36
CA TYR A 33 -16.53 31.54 -3.49
C TYR A 33 -15.65 32.71 -3.93
N ASP A 34 -15.28 33.59 -3.00
CA ASP A 34 -14.29 34.63 -3.22
C ASP A 34 -12.89 34.07 -2.91
N VAL A 35 -12.12 33.82 -3.96
CA VAL A 35 -10.78 33.23 -3.86
C VAL A 35 -9.67 34.27 -3.97
N THR A 36 -9.99 35.57 -4.07
CA THR A 36 -9.05 36.67 -4.31
C THR A 36 -7.83 36.64 -3.38
N LYS A 37 -8.06 36.44 -2.08
CA LYS A 37 -6.98 36.38 -1.09
C LYS A 37 -6.28 35.03 -1.02
N TYR A 38 -6.89 34.00 -1.60
CA TYR A 38 -6.43 32.62 -1.55
C TYR A 38 -5.66 32.19 -2.82
N VAL A 39 -5.71 32.97 -3.91
CA VAL A 39 -5.03 32.66 -5.19
C VAL A 39 -3.58 32.24 -5.00
N ARG A 40 -2.82 33.01 -4.20
CA ARG A 40 -1.39 32.76 -3.94
C ARG A 40 -1.12 31.64 -2.95
N ASP A 41 -2.11 31.33 -2.12
CA ASP A 41 -2.04 30.27 -1.10
C ASP A 41 -2.59 28.94 -1.64
N HIS A 42 -3.11 28.92 -2.89
CA HIS A 42 -3.67 27.73 -3.51
C HIS A 42 -2.56 26.71 -3.83
N PRO A 43 -2.58 25.51 -3.21
CA PRO A 43 -1.53 24.51 -3.38
C PRO A 43 -1.40 23.94 -4.81
N GLY A 44 -2.43 24.15 -5.65
CA GLY A 44 -2.46 23.72 -7.05
C GLY A 44 -1.80 24.68 -8.04
N GLY A 45 -1.37 25.87 -7.60
CA GLY A 45 -0.92 26.96 -8.47
C GLY A 45 -1.97 28.05 -8.60
N ASP A 46 -1.52 29.30 -8.82
CA ASP A 46 -2.37 30.47 -9.05
C ASP A 46 -3.02 30.44 -10.44
N ASP A 47 -2.29 29.94 -11.44
CA ASP A 47 -2.68 29.75 -12.84
C ASP A 47 -4.05 29.06 -13.00
N ILE A 48 -4.31 27.97 -12.27
CA ILE A 48 -5.57 27.22 -12.37
C ILE A 48 -6.75 28.06 -11.88
N LEU A 49 -6.59 28.80 -10.77
CA LEU A 49 -7.67 29.65 -10.24
C LEU A 49 -7.95 30.85 -11.15
N ILE A 50 -6.89 31.44 -11.71
CA ILE A 50 -7.00 32.55 -12.66
C ILE A 50 -7.71 32.09 -13.94
N GLU A 51 -7.42 30.88 -14.43
CA GLU A 51 -8.06 30.32 -15.63
C GLU A 51 -9.56 30.11 -15.46
N ILE A 52 -10.01 29.68 -14.28
CA ILE A 52 -11.43 29.43 -13.98
C ILE A 52 -12.14 30.65 -13.35
N GLY A 53 -11.45 31.78 -13.23
CA GLY A 53 -11.94 33.01 -12.65
C GLY A 53 -13.21 33.53 -13.32
N GLY A 54 -14.27 33.76 -12.53
CA GLY A 54 -15.57 34.20 -13.02
C GLY A 54 -16.40 33.09 -13.70
N MET A 55 -15.99 31.82 -13.59
CA MET A 55 -16.64 30.68 -14.23
C MET A 55 -17.10 29.62 -13.21
N ASP A 56 -17.89 28.65 -13.69
CA ASP A 56 -18.19 27.42 -12.95
C ASP A 56 -17.06 26.41 -13.13
N GLY A 57 -16.27 26.28 -12.07
CA GLY A 57 -15.12 25.38 -11.98
C GLY A 57 -15.45 24.06 -11.30
N THR A 58 -16.73 23.67 -11.17
CA THR A 58 -17.12 22.43 -10.47
C THR A 58 -16.42 21.20 -11.03
N VAL A 59 -16.26 21.12 -12.36
CA VAL A 59 -15.63 19.97 -13.01
C VAL A 59 -14.14 19.90 -12.71
N GLU A 60 -13.45 21.03 -12.80
CA GLU A 60 -12.02 21.18 -12.53
C GLU A 60 -11.73 20.93 -11.05
N PHE A 61 -12.60 21.45 -10.17
CA PHE A 61 -12.53 21.24 -8.73
C PHE A 61 -12.70 19.76 -8.35
N ASP A 62 -13.68 19.07 -8.92
CA ASP A 62 -13.90 17.64 -8.65
C ASP A 62 -12.81 16.77 -9.28
N ALA A 63 -12.35 17.10 -10.50
CA ALA A 63 -11.31 16.36 -11.21
C ALA A 63 -9.93 16.45 -10.54
N ALA A 64 -9.64 17.57 -9.89
CA ALA A 64 -8.42 17.75 -9.09
C ALA A 64 -8.39 16.83 -7.85
N GLY A 65 -9.54 16.35 -7.38
CA GLY A 65 -9.63 15.40 -6.28
C GLY A 65 -9.24 15.99 -4.92
N HIS A 66 -9.68 17.22 -4.65
CA HIS A 66 -9.39 17.98 -3.44
C HIS A 66 -9.67 17.19 -2.14
N SER A 67 -8.77 17.32 -1.15
CA SER A 67 -8.90 16.70 0.17
C SER A 67 -10.00 17.33 1.03
N ASP A 68 -10.46 16.65 2.10
CA ASP A 68 -11.44 17.22 3.06
C ASP A 68 -11.00 18.57 3.63
N ASP A 69 -9.69 18.81 3.80
CA ASP A 69 -9.18 20.06 4.34
C ASP A 69 -9.31 21.20 3.31
N ALA A 70 -9.18 20.91 2.01
CA ALA A 70 -9.47 21.88 0.96
C ALA A 70 -10.96 22.27 0.95
N TRP A 71 -11.85 21.32 1.24
CA TRP A 71 -13.28 21.60 1.45
C TRP A 71 -13.57 22.43 2.71
N ASP A 72 -12.77 22.28 3.77
CA ASP A 72 -12.91 23.12 4.96
C ASP A 72 -12.42 24.56 4.67
N ILE A 73 -11.42 24.74 3.81
CA ILE A 73 -10.97 26.05 3.33
C ILE A 73 -12.03 26.70 2.43
N THR A 74 -12.61 25.97 1.46
CA THR A 74 -13.65 26.54 0.58
C THR A 74 -14.84 27.06 1.38
N LYS A 75 -15.28 26.36 2.43
CA LYS A 75 -16.34 26.85 3.33
C LYS A 75 -16.03 28.22 3.94
N SER A 76 -14.76 28.53 4.20
CA SER A 76 -14.35 29.84 4.73
C SER A 76 -14.32 30.96 3.69
N LEU A 77 -14.30 30.59 2.40
CA LEU A 77 -14.29 31.49 1.25
C LEU A 77 -15.69 31.68 0.64
N LEU A 78 -16.71 31.02 1.21
CA LEU A 78 -18.08 31.06 0.72
C LEU A 78 -18.67 32.46 0.88
N VAL A 79 -19.07 33.06 -0.24
CA VAL A 79 -19.73 34.38 -0.26
C VAL A 79 -21.22 34.30 -0.56
N GLY A 80 -21.68 33.25 -1.24
CA GLY A 80 -23.11 33.06 -1.49
C GLY A 80 -23.46 31.83 -2.32
N LYS A 81 -24.68 31.83 -2.88
CA LYS A 81 -25.20 30.75 -3.73
C LYS A 81 -25.65 31.28 -5.08
N LEU A 82 -25.63 30.43 -6.08
CA LEU A 82 -26.16 30.78 -7.39
C LEU A 82 -27.70 30.83 -7.36
N LYS A 83 -28.29 31.83 -8.00
CA LYS A 83 -29.75 31.99 -8.08
C LYS A 83 -30.40 30.78 -8.77
N LYS A 84 -31.52 30.28 -8.21
CA LYS A 84 -32.25 29.12 -8.76
C LYS A 84 -32.70 29.38 -10.20
N GLY A 85 -32.18 28.58 -11.14
CA GLY A 85 -32.50 28.64 -12.57
C GLY A 85 -31.30 28.91 -13.48
N GLU A 86 -30.15 29.27 -12.92
CA GLU A 86 -28.94 29.68 -13.66
C GLU A 86 -28.00 28.53 -14.05
N THR A 87 -28.26 27.26 -13.70
CA THR A 87 -27.42 26.13 -14.14
C THR A 87 -27.44 25.96 -15.66
N GLN A 88 -26.48 26.56 -16.38
CA GLN A 88 -26.39 26.44 -17.83
C GLN A 88 -25.75 25.10 -18.24
N LYS A 89 -26.38 24.49 -19.24
CA LYS A 89 -25.95 23.30 -19.99
C LYS A 89 -24.50 23.42 -20.47
N LEU A 90 -23.66 22.49 -20.03
CA LEU A 90 -22.27 22.29 -20.49
C LEU A 90 -22.16 22.25 -22.02
N LYS A 91 -21.49 23.24 -22.62
CA LYS A 91 -20.91 23.12 -23.97
C LYS A 91 -19.51 22.54 -23.83
N ARG A 92 -19.34 21.32 -24.32
CA ARG A 92 -18.08 20.56 -24.29
C ARG A 92 -17.15 21.03 -25.42
N PRO A 93 -15.87 21.34 -25.16
CA PRO A 93 -14.85 21.38 -26.22
C PRO A 93 -14.59 19.95 -26.70
N GLU A 94 -14.64 19.73 -28.02
CA GLU A 94 -14.35 18.43 -28.64
C GLU A 94 -12.88 18.04 -28.44
N THR A 95 -12.63 17.09 -27.56
CA THR A 95 -11.36 16.35 -27.48
C THR A 95 -11.60 14.91 -27.91
N GLY A 96 -10.73 14.44 -28.80
CA GLY A 96 -10.88 13.21 -29.57
C GLY A 96 -11.17 11.96 -28.72
N ARG A 97 -12.18 11.19 -29.17
CA ARG A 97 -12.53 9.88 -28.62
C ARG A 97 -11.33 8.93 -28.70
N LEU A 98 -10.72 8.64 -27.56
CA LEU A 98 -10.01 7.38 -27.37
C LEU A 98 -11.05 6.26 -27.23
N ILE A 99 -10.89 5.24 -28.08
CA ILE A 99 -11.76 4.07 -28.16
C ILE A 99 -11.75 3.35 -26.82
N ALA A 100 -12.88 3.38 -26.10
CA ALA A 100 -13.11 2.55 -24.94
C ALA A 100 -13.36 1.11 -25.42
N VAL A 101 -12.48 0.19 -25.03
CA VAL A 101 -12.74 -1.26 -25.16
C VAL A 101 -13.79 -1.64 -24.12
N ALA A 102 -14.92 -2.18 -24.58
CA ALA A 102 -16.02 -2.63 -23.74
C ALA A 102 -15.63 -3.83 -22.85
N PRO A 103 -16.17 -3.95 -21.63
CA PRO A 103 -15.97 -5.12 -20.78
C PRO A 103 -16.68 -6.35 -21.37
N ALA A 104 -16.02 -7.51 -21.30
CA ALA A 104 -16.56 -8.78 -21.76
C ALA A 104 -17.78 -9.22 -20.95
N ALA A 105 -18.79 -9.75 -21.65
CA ALA A 105 -20.05 -10.23 -21.08
C ALA A 105 -19.86 -11.46 -20.15
N PRO A 106 -20.75 -11.66 -19.16
CA PRO A 106 -20.68 -12.80 -18.24
C PRO A 106 -21.08 -14.12 -18.92
N ILE A 107 -20.35 -15.18 -18.56
CA ILE A 107 -20.53 -16.56 -19.05
C ILE A 107 -21.80 -17.17 -18.42
N PRO A 108 -22.67 -17.87 -19.19
CA PRO A 108 -23.86 -18.51 -18.66
C PRO A 108 -23.53 -19.77 -17.81
N PRO A 109 -24.37 -20.13 -16.83
CA PRO A 109 -24.11 -21.26 -15.93
C PRO A 109 -24.33 -22.61 -16.62
N LYS A 110 -23.47 -23.59 -16.30
CA LYS A 110 -23.56 -24.99 -16.75
C LYS A 110 -24.82 -25.69 -16.20
N PRO A 111 -25.45 -26.60 -16.98
CA PRO A 111 -26.64 -27.31 -16.55
C PRO A 111 -26.33 -28.41 -15.51
N LYS A 112 -27.24 -28.56 -14.55
CA LYS A 112 -27.26 -29.63 -13.54
C LYS A 112 -27.61 -30.96 -14.20
N GLN A 113 -26.82 -32.00 -13.98
CA GLN A 113 -27.20 -33.38 -14.27
C GLN A 113 -28.01 -33.95 -13.10
N SER A 114 -29.22 -34.40 -13.40
CA SER A 114 -30.11 -35.14 -12.51
C SER A 114 -29.64 -36.60 -12.39
N GLY A 115 -29.73 -37.14 -11.17
CA GLY A 115 -29.58 -38.57 -10.92
C GLY A 115 -30.81 -39.36 -11.37
N GLY A 116 -30.60 -40.64 -11.68
CA GLY A 116 -31.68 -41.58 -12.03
C GLY A 116 -31.20 -42.99 -12.41
N SER A 117 -30.93 -43.80 -11.39
CA SER A 117 -31.24 -45.23 -11.24
C SER A 117 -31.52 -46.11 -12.50
N SER A 118 -30.70 -47.14 -12.72
CA SER A 118 -31.04 -48.56 -12.47
C SER A 118 -30.24 -49.50 -13.39
N ARG A 119 -29.64 -50.55 -12.82
CA ARG A 119 -29.89 -51.97 -13.17
C ARG A 119 -28.83 -52.85 -12.52
N VAL A 120 -29.24 -53.39 -11.38
CA VAL A 120 -28.87 -54.73 -10.92
C VAL A 120 -29.21 -55.71 -12.04
N LEU A 121 -28.21 -56.42 -12.59
CA LEU A 121 -28.28 -57.77 -13.20
C LEU A 121 -27.08 -57.96 -14.14
N THR A 122 -25.98 -58.51 -13.62
CA THR A 122 -25.04 -59.42 -14.33
C THR A 122 -23.90 -59.84 -13.39
N THR A 123 -24.26 -60.42 -12.25
CA THR A 123 -23.34 -61.21 -11.41
C THR A 123 -23.78 -62.65 -11.49
N LEU A 124 -23.16 -63.48 -12.34
CA LEU A 124 -23.11 -64.97 -12.26
C LEU A 124 -22.60 -65.56 -13.59
N SER A 125 -21.29 -65.49 -13.89
CA SER A 125 -20.65 -66.39 -14.88
C SER A 125 -19.10 -66.38 -14.94
N LEU A 126 -18.36 -65.78 -13.99
CA LEU A 126 -16.88 -65.70 -14.07
C LEU A 126 -16.12 -66.30 -12.87
N GLY A 127 -16.79 -67.12 -12.06
CA GLY A 127 -16.26 -67.62 -10.78
C GLY A 127 -15.32 -68.82 -10.84
N LEU A 128 -15.12 -69.48 -11.99
CA LEU A 128 -14.33 -70.72 -12.05
C LEU A 128 -13.10 -70.65 -12.98
N GLY A 129 -13.06 -69.73 -13.96
CA GLY A 129 -11.89 -69.53 -14.83
C GLY A 129 -10.79 -68.65 -14.23
N SER A 130 -11.14 -67.78 -13.27
CA SER A 130 -10.23 -66.80 -12.66
C SER A 130 -9.25 -67.43 -11.66
N SER A 131 -9.63 -68.53 -11.01
CA SER A 131 -8.80 -69.19 -9.99
C SER A 131 -7.60 -69.95 -10.56
N LEU A 132 -7.75 -70.61 -11.71
CA LEU A 132 -6.65 -71.30 -12.41
C LEU A 132 -5.67 -70.31 -13.06
N ALA A 133 -6.19 -69.22 -13.65
CA ALA A 133 -5.37 -68.14 -14.17
C ALA A 133 -4.62 -67.39 -13.05
N ALA A 134 -5.26 -67.17 -11.90
CA ALA A 134 -4.62 -66.57 -10.73
C ALA A 134 -3.53 -67.47 -10.12
N PHE A 135 -3.72 -68.79 -10.10
CA PHE A 135 -2.71 -69.73 -9.60
C PHE A 135 -1.52 -69.88 -10.56
N GLY A 136 -1.78 -69.95 -11.87
CA GLY A 136 -0.72 -69.93 -12.89
C GLY A 136 0.07 -68.62 -12.86
N LEU A 137 -0.62 -67.50 -12.67
CA LEU A 137 0.01 -66.18 -12.53
C LEU A 137 0.78 -66.06 -11.20
N TRP A 138 0.27 -66.62 -10.10
CA TRP A 138 0.97 -66.67 -8.82
C TRP A 138 2.23 -67.55 -8.87
N TRP A 139 2.17 -68.70 -9.55
CA TRP A 139 3.32 -69.58 -9.76
C TRP A 139 4.39 -68.94 -10.66
N TYR A 140 3.96 -68.28 -11.75
CA TYR A 140 4.85 -67.57 -12.66
C TYR A 140 5.49 -66.32 -12.03
N THR A 141 4.73 -65.56 -11.24
CA THR A 141 5.24 -64.38 -10.52
C THR A 141 6.22 -64.73 -9.40
N LYS A 142 6.17 -65.95 -8.83
CA LYS A 142 7.21 -66.43 -7.91
C LYS A 142 8.56 -66.74 -8.56
N GLN A 143 8.62 -66.91 -9.89
CA GLN A 143 9.89 -67.11 -10.61
C GLN A 143 10.50 -65.79 -11.11
N ILE A 144 9.77 -64.67 -11.07
CA ILE A 144 10.25 -63.36 -11.52
C ILE A 144 10.74 -62.57 -10.32
N ASP A 145 12.03 -62.27 -10.29
CA ASP A 145 12.62 -61.38 -9.29
C ASP A 145 12.22 -59.92 -9.60
N PHE A 146 11.15 -59.45 -8.96
CA PHE A 146 10.59 -58.10 -9.15
C PHE A 146 11.55 -56.96 -8.81
N THR A 147 12.68 -57.25 -8.15
CA THR A 147 13.72 -56.25 -7.87
C THR A 147 14.52 -55.86 -9.11
N THR A 148 14.49 -56.68 -10.17
CA THR A 148 15.19 -56.43 -11.45
C THR A 148 14.36 -55.64 -12.46
N LEU A 149 13.10 -55.31 -12.15
CA LEU A 149 12.23 -54.60 -13.08
C LEU A 149 12.58 -53.12 -13.21
N PRO A 150 12.57 -52.56 -14.43
CA PRO A 150 12.93 -51.17 -14.67
C PRO A 150 11.97 -50.22 -13.96
N LYS A 151 12.52 -49.15 -13.36
CA LYS A 151 11.79 -48.15 -12.55
C LYS A 151 10.68 -47.40 -13.32
N SER A 152 10.62 -47.54 -14.65
CA SER A 152 9.55 -47.03 -15.49
C SER A 152 9.20 -48.06 -16.58
N VAL A 153 7.93 -48.46 -16.61
CA VAL A 153 7.38 -49.24 -17.73
C VAL A 153 6.86 -48.25 -18.76
N SER A 154 7.69 -47.90 -19.75
CA SER A 154 7.18 -47.24 -20.96
C SER A 154 6.51 -48.30 -21.82
N PHE A 155 5.17 -48.27 -21.88
CA PHE A 155 4.37 -49.14 -22.73
C PHE A 155 4.77 -49.11 -24.21
N ALA A 156 5.41 -48.03 -24.65
CA ALA A 156 5.80 -47.86 -26.04
C ALA A 156 7.04 -48.67 -26.45
N ASN A 157 7.90 -49.08 -25.50
CA ASN A 157 9.24 -49.60 -25.81
C ASN A 157 9.54 -51.00 -25.27
N THR A 158 8.55 -51.75 -24.78
CA THR A 158 8.77 -53.16 -24.40
C THR A 158 8.80 -54.05 -25.64
N GLU A 159 9.98 -54.63 -25.94
CA GLU A 159 10.23 -55.67 -26.95
C GLU A 159 9.12 -56.73 -27.02
N PHE A 160 8.54 -57.08 -25.87
CA PHE A 160 7.44 -58.02 -25.74
C PHE A 160 6.16 -57.61 -26.49
N LEU A 161 5.73 -56.34 -26.41
CA LEU A 161 4.55 -55.84 -27.13
C LEU A 161 4.78 -55.83 -28.63
N ARG A 162 6.02 -55.55 -29.06
CA ARG A 162 6.44 -55.65 -30.46
C ARG A 162 6.42 -57.10 -30.96
N GLN A 163 6.93 -58.05 -30.18
CA GLN A 163 6.88 -59.48 -30.53
C GLN A 163 5.45 -60.02 -30.53
N ALA A 164 4.61 -59.60 -29.58
CA ALA A 164 3.19 -59.97 -29.53
C ALA A 164 2.42 -59.42 -30.74
N LEU A 165 2.61 -58.13 -31.08
CA LEU A 165 2.03 -57.51 -32.29
C LEU A 165 2.57 -58.13 -33.59
N ALA A 166 3.83 -58.55 -33.61
CA ALA A 166 4.41 -59.26 -34.75
C ALA A 166 3.85 -60.69 -34.89
N ALA A 167 3.54 -61.36 -33.79
CA ALA A 167 2.89 -62.67 -33.78
C ALA A 167 1.44 -62.60 -34.26
N VAL A 168 0.70 -61.52 -33.90
CA VAL A 168 -0.66 -61.23 -34.38
C VAL A 168 -0.75 -61.08 -35.91
N LYS A 169 0.36 -60.71 -36.57
CA LYS A 169 0.42 -60.58 -38.04
C LYS A 169 0.58 -61.90 -38.80
N ARG A 170 0.71 -63.05 -38.13
CA ARG A 170 0.76 -64.37 -38.79
C ARG A 170 -0.65 -64.88 -39.09
N LYS A 171 -0.83 -65.57 -40.22
CA LYS A 171 -2.12 -66.00 -40.79
C LYS A 171 -2.91 -67.03 -39.94
N GLU A 172 -2.38 -67.45 -38.80
CA GLU A 172 -2.96 -68.43 -37.86
C GLU A 172 -2.95 -67.87 -36.42
N PHE A 173 -3.41 -66.64 -36.22
CA PHE A 173 -3.57 -66.10 -34.87
C PHE A 173 -4.91 -66.57 -34.27
N GLY A 174 -4.86 -67.57 -33.38
CA GLY A 174 -6.03 -68.17 -32.76
C GLY A 174 -6.55 -67.42 -31.53
N PHE A 175 -7.77 -67.73 -31.08
CA PHE A 175 -8.38 -67.13 -29.89
C PHE A 175 -7.55 -67.37 -28.61
N THR A 176 -6.94 -68.55 -28.49
CA THR A 176 -6.08 -68.93 -27.36
C THR A 176 -4.81 -68.08 -27.28
N ASP A 177 -4.20 -67.76 -28.42
CA ASP A 177 -3.00 -66.92 -28.49
C ASP A 177 -3.32 -65.48 -28.08
N GLY A 178 -4.48 -64.97 -28.50
CA GLY A 178 -5.01 -63.68 -28.07
C GLY A 178 -5.22 -63.61 -26.55
N LEU A 179 -5.77 -64.66 -25.94
CA LEU A 179 -6.00 -64.73 -24.50
C LEU A 179 -4.69 -64.71 -23.71
N ILE A 180 -3.66 -65.42 -24.17
CA ILE A 180 -2.34 -65.48 -23.52
C ILE A 180 -1.67 -64.10 -23.57
N VAL A 181 -1.68 -63.44 -24.74
CA VAL A 181 -1.10 -62.11 -24.91
C VAL A 181 -1.81 -61.09 -24.01
N ALA A 182 -3.14 -61.09 -24.00
CA ALA A 182 -3.93 -60.17 -23.17
C ALA A 182 -3.69 -60.38 -21.67
N SER A 183 -3.64 -61.64 -21.22
CA SER A 183 -3.42 -61.98 -19.81
C SER A 183 -2.02 -61.58 -19.34
N THR A 184 -1.01 -61.76 -20.20
CA THR A 184 0.38 -61.38 -19.90
C THR A 184 0.53 -59.86 -19.86
N ALA A 185 -0.05 -59.16 -20.82
CA ALA A 185 -0.08 -57.70 -20.82
C ALA A 185 -0.78 -57.16 -19.56
N PHE A 186 -1.95 -57.67 -19.21
CA PHE A 186 -2.68 -57.23 -18.01
C PHE A 186 -1.90 -57.50 -16.71
N SER A 187 -1.20 -58.62 -16.63
CA SER A 187 -0.41 -58.97 -15.45
C SER A 187 0.80 -58.06 -15.24
N LEU A 188 1.49 -57.71 -16.33
CA LEU A 188 2.63 -56.78 -16.27
C LEU A 188 2.20 -55.37 -15.85
N THR A 189 1.02 -54.92 -16.31
CA THR A 189 0.51 -53.59 -15.99
C THR A 189 0.01 -53.51 -14.57
N LEU A 190 -0.68 -54.56 -14.10
CA LEU A 190 -1.09 -54.68 -12.71
C LEU A 190 0.12 -54.74 -11.77
N GLY A 191 1.16 -55.51 -12.12
CA GLY A 191 2.40 -55.59 -11.35
C GLY A 191 3.10 -54.24 -11.21
N ALA A 192 3.25 -53.49 -12.31
CA ALA A 192 3.84 -52.15 -12.29
C ALA A 192 2.99 -51.15 -11.47
N ALA A 193 1.66 -51.24 -11.56
CA ALA A 193 0.76 -50.41 -10.77
C ALA A 193 0.88 -50.71 -9.27
N VAL A 194 0.95 -51.99 -8.88
CA VAL A 194 1.14 -52.42 -7.49
C VAL A 194 2.50 -51.98 -6.94
N GLN A 195 3.58 -52.09 -7.72
CA GLN A 195 4.91 -51.63 -7.31
C GLN A 195 4.94 -50.10 -7.11
N ARG A 196 4.31 -49.34 -8.00
CA ARG A 196 4.20 -47.88 -7.88
C ARG A 196 3.36 -47.47 -6.67
N LEU A 197 2.27 -48.18 -6.42
CA LEU A 197 1.45 -47.98 -5.22
C LEU A 197 2.24 -48.30 -3.95
N GLY A 198 3.01 -49.40 -3.93
CA GLY A 198 3.91 -49.76 -2.84
C GLY A 198 4.95 -48.67 -2.55
N TYR A 199 5.59 -48.12 -3.59
CA TYR A 199 6.52 -47.00 -3.44
C TYR A 199 5.86 -45.75 -2.84
N ILE A 200 4.66 -45.40 -3.31
CA ILE A 200 3.90 -44.25 -2.79
C ILE A 200 3.54 -44.48 -1.31
N LEU A 201 3.00 -45.65 -0.97
CA LEU A 201 2.63 -46.00 0.41
C LEU A 201 3.86 -46.05 1.34
N GLN A 202 5.00 -46.54 0.86
CA GLN A 202 6.25 -46.55 1.61
C GLN A 202 6.81 -45.14 1.82
N TYR A 203 6.72 -44.27 0.80
CA TYR A 203 7.08 -42.86 0.90
C TYR A 203 6.26 -42.15 1.99
N TYR A 204 4.93 -42.37 2.02
CA TYR A 204 4.04 -41.75 3.02
C TYR A 204 4.18 -42.35 4.43
N SER A 205 4.53 -43.63 4.57
CA SER A 205 4.74 -44.25 5.88
C SER A 205 6.09 -43.92 6.51
N THR A 206 7.14 -43.74 5.72
CA THR A 206 8.48 -43.35 6.22
C THR A 206 8.60 -41.85 6.50
N HIS A 207 7.85 -41.01 5.76
CA HIS A 207 7.82 -39.56 5.99
C HIS A 207 6.60 -39.18 6.82
N LYS A 208 6.70 -39.24 8.16
CA LYS A 208 5.67 -38.66 9.05
C LYS A 208 5.41 -37.22 8.63
N ALA A 209 4.15 -36.82 8.41
CA ALA A 209 3.80 -35.46 8.04
C ALA A 209 4.20 -34.46 9.13
N HIS A 210 5.41 -33.91 9.03
CA HIS A 210 5.87 -32.75 9.79
C HIS A 210 5.57 -31.50 8.97
N MET A 211 4.31 -31.33 8.58
CA MET A 211 3.83 -30.03 8.16
C MET A 211 3.87 -29.13 9.39
N LYS A 212 4.90 -28.29 9.50
CA LYS A 212 4.85 -27.13 10.37
C LYS A 212 3.57 -26.39 9.98
N ILE A 213 2.57 -26.37 10.87
CA ILE A 213 1.39 -25.52 10.68
C ILE A 213 1.95 -24.13 10.39
N PRO A 214 1.69 -23.53 9.22
CA PRO A 214 2.16 -22.20 8.94
C PRO A 214 1.67 -21.32 10.08
N ARG A 215 2.57 -20.69 10.83
CA ARG A 215 2.16 -19.72 11.83
C ARG A 215 1.24 -18.75 11.10
N LEU A 216 -0.03 -18.66 11.54
CA LEU A 216 -0.97 -17.69 11.00
C LEU A 216 -0.22 -16.36 10.89
N PRO A 217 -0.20 -15.71 9.71
CA PRO A 217 0.45 -14.42 9.60
C PRO A 217 -0.14 -13.54 10.70
N LYS A 218 0.70 -12.99 11.58
CA LYS A 218 0.24 -12.01 12.57
C LYS A 218 -0.52 -10.95 11.78
N ARG A 219 -1.79 -10.71 12.15
CA ARG A 219 -2.62 -9.71 11.50
C ARG A 219 -1.83 -8.40 11.45
N ASN A 220 -1.73 -7.77 10.28
CA ASN A 220 -0.97 -6.52 10.14
C ASN A 220 -1.62 -5.44 11.01
N VAL A 221 -1.05 -5.23 12.20
CA VAL A 221 -1.57 -4.30 13.22
C VAL A 221 -1.35 -2.86 12.76
N LEU A 222 -0.34 -2.61 11.93
CA LEU A 222 0.08 -1.28 11.51
C LEU A 222 -0.95 -0.54 10.65
N ASN A 223 -1.91 -1.26 10.04
CA ASN A 223 -2.95 -0.68 9.19
C ASN A 223 -4.38 -0.94 9.71
N GLY A 224 -4.53 -1.23 11.01
CA GLY A 224 -5.82 -1.49 11.66
C GLY A 224 -6.62 -0.22 12.01
N ARG A 225 -7.94 -0.36 12.19
CA ARG A 225 -8.77 0.69 12.79
C ARG A 225 -8.44 0.83 14.27
N GLY A 226 -8.37 2.05 14.78
CA GLY A 226 -8.08 2.34 16.17
C GLY A 226 -8.93 3.49 16.72
N TRP A 227 -8.34 4.28 17.62
CA TRP A 227 -9.03 5.37 18.30
C TRP A 227 -9.35 6.57 17.40
N LEU A 228 -8.46 6.91 16.47
CA LEU A 228 -8.62 8.07 15.60
C LEU A 228 -9.91 7.99 14.75
N ASP A 229 -10.60 9.14 14.64
CA ASP A 229 -11.77 9.31 13.75
C ASP A 229 -11.46 10.36 12.67
N PRO A 230 -11.68 10.03 11.37
CA PRO A 230 -11.27 10.90 10.26
C PRO A 230 -12.15 12.15 10.13
N THR A 231 -13.34 12.14 10.73
CA THR A 231 -14.35 13.21 10.62
C THR A 231 -14.38 14.09 11.87
N THR A 232 -14.23 13.49 13.04
CA THR A 232 -14.52 14.11 14.32
C THR A 232 -13.24 14.30 15.15
N PHE A 233 -13.07 15.50 15.70
CA PHE A 233 -12.00 15.76 16.67
C PHE A 233 -12.32 15.09 18.02
N GLN A 234 -11.33 14.38 18.56
CA GLN A 234 -11.41 13.72 19.86
C GLN A 234 -10.25 14.18 20.74
N LYS A 235 -10.43 14.15 22.07
CA LYS A 235 -9.46 14.70 23.02
C LYS A 235 -8.59 13.61 23.64
N LEU A 236 -7.30 13.87 23.77
CA LEU A 236 -6.38 13.07 24.58
C LEU A 236 -5.69 13.95 25.65
N PRO A 237 -5.54 13.47 26.89
CA PRO A 237 -4.70 14.11 27.90
C PRO A 237 -3.23 14.00 27.53
N LEU A 238 -2.49 15.11 27.65
CA LEU A 238 -1.04 15.12 27.71
C LEU A 238 -0.59 14.49 29.04
N VAL A 239 0.15 13.38 28.98
CA VAL A 239 0.63 12.68 30.19
C VAL A 239 2.12 12.85 30.43
N LYS A 240 2.89 13.23 29.41
CA LYS A 240 4.32 13.53 29.55
C LYS A 240 4.76 14.57 28.52
N LYS A 241 5.54 15.56 28.97
CA LYS A 241 6.25 16.53 28.14
C LYS A 241 7.73 16.47 28.48
N GLU A 242 8.56 16.13 27.52
CA GLU A 242 10.01 15.95 27.69
C GLU A 242 10.77 16.89 26.75
N VAL A 243 11.78 17.56 27.26
CA VAL A 243 12.65 18.45 26.49
C VAL A 243 13.69 17.59 25.78
N LEU A 244 13.77 17.67 24.45
CA LEU A 244 14.77 16.96 23.64
C LEU A 244 15.95 17.86 23.28
N SER A 245 15.67 19.13 22.98
CA SER A 245 16.67 20.17 22.69
C SER A 245 16.13 21.54 23.12
N ALA A 246 16.87 22.62 22.83
CA ALA A 246 16.48 23.99 23.19
C ALA A 246 15.06 24.38 22.70
N ASP A 247 14.63 23.83 21.57
CA ASP A 247 13.37 24.18 20.93
C ASP A 247 12.51 22.97 20.55
N SER A 248 12.91 21.75 20.92
CA SER A 248 12.22 20.53 20.51
C SER A 248 11.78 19.70 21.70
N TYR A 249 10.55 19.20 21.64
CA TYR A 249 9.88 18.53 22.74
C TYR A 249 9.24 17.22 22.27
N ARG A 250 9.24 16.22 23.16
CA ARG A 250 8.45 15.00 23.02
C ARG A 250 7.20 15.12 23.88
N PHE A 251 6.04 14.95 23.26
CA PHE A 251 4.73 14.95 23.91
C PHE A 251 4.13 13.55 23.84
N VAL A 252 3.72 13.00 24.98
CA VAL A 252 3.07 11.69 25.08
C VAL A 252 1.64 11.90 25.55
N PHE A 253 0.69 11.42 24.76
CA PHE A 253 -0.74 11.48 25.03
C PHE A 253 -1.26 10.09 25.37
N ALA A 254 -2.11 9.96 26.39
CA ALA A 254 -2.68 8.67 26.76
C ALA A 254 -3.99 8.42 26.01
N LEU A 255 -4.10 7.27 25.34
CA LEU A 255 -5.35 6.79 24.75
C LEU A 255 -6.34 6.37 25.86
N PRO A 256 -7.66 6.31 25.58
CA PRO A 256 -8.66 5.97 26.59
C PRO A 256 -8.46 4.62 27.28
N ARG A 257 -7.79 3.66 26.62
CA ARG A 257 -7.40 2.38 27.21
C ARG A 257 -5.95 2.05 26.92
N LYS A 258 -5.29 1.42 27.89
CA LYS A 258 -3.87 1.01 27.80
C LYS A 258 -3.56 0.00 26.69
N ASP A 259 -4.55 -0.75 26.22
CA ASP A 259 -4.41 -1.76 25.15
C ASP A 259 -4.81 -1.22 23.76
N MET A 260 -5.35 0.00 23.71
CA MET A 260 -5.89 0.59 22.49
C MET A 260 -4.77 0.92 21.51
N MET A 261 -5.04 0.79 20.21
CA MET A 261 -4.15 1.29 19.16
C MET A 261 -4.64 2.66 18.69
N VAL A 262 -3.70 3.51 18.28
CA VAL A 262 -4.02 4.84 17.75
C VAL A 262 -4.90 4.76 16.49
N GLY A 263 -4.67 3.78 15.61
CA GLY A 263 -5.44 3.58 14.38
C GLY A 263 -4.96 4.41 13.20
N LEU A 264 -3.67 4.73 13.16
CA LEU A 264 -3.06 5.53 12.09
C LEU A 264 -2.36 4.60 11.08
N PRO A 265 -2.85 4.47 9.84
CA PRO A 265 -2.14 3.77 8.77
C PRO A 265 -0.79 4.43 8.46
N ILE A 266 0.17 3.61 8.02
CA ILE A 266 1.52 4.10 7.71
C ILE A 266 1.49 4.95 6.44
N GLY A 267 2.07 6.15 6.49
CA GLY A 267 1.98 7.17 5.45
C GLY A 267 0.90 8.22 5.71
N GLN A 268 0.12 8.08 6.79
CA GLN A 268 -0.89 9.06 7.18
C GLN A 268 -0.48 9.81 8.45
N HIS A 269 -1.11 10.97 8.65
CA HIS A 269 -0.85 11.87 9.76
C HIS A 269 -2.16 12.21 10.52
N VAL A 270 -2.03 12.92 11.63
CA VAL A 270 -3.16 13.48 12.39
C VAL A 270 -3.24 14.98 12.17
N SER A 271 -4.46 15.51 12.20
CA SER A 271 -4.75 16.93 12.28
C SER A 271 -4.98 17.30 13.74
N ILE A 272 -4.27 18.30 14.22
CA ILE A 272 -4.37 18.81 15.60
C ILE A 272 -4.77 20.26 15.53
N ARG A 273 -5.68 20.66 16.41
CA ARG A 273 -6.12 22.05 16.53
C ARG A 273 -6.00 22.56 17.96
N GLY A 274 -5.78 23.87 18.08
CA GLY A 274 -5.68 24.58 19.34
C GLY A 274 -6.19 26.01 19.20
N LEU A 275 -6.67 26.59 20.30
CA LEU A 275 -7.08 27.98 20.35
C LEU A 275 -5.85 28.86 20.67
N VAL A 276 -5.53 29.77 19.75
CA VAL A 276 -4.41 30.71 19.88
C VAL A 276 -4.96 32.12 19.69
N ASP A 277 -4.90 32.94 20.74
CA ASP A 277 -5.41 34.31 20.74
C ASP A 277 -6.86 34.43 20.23
N GLY A 278 -7.72 33.50 20.66
CA GLY A 278 -9.13 33.43 20.26
C GLY A 278 -9.39 32.86 18.87
N LYS A 279 -8.35 32.49 18.11
CA LYS A 279 -8.47 31.87 16.78
C LYS A 279 -8.15 30.38 16.83
N LEU A 280 -8.97 29.57 16.16
CA LEU A 280 -8.72 28.13 16.05
C LEU A 280 -7.67 27.89 14.96
N VAL A 281 -6.50 27.37 15.36
CA VAL A 281 -5.39 27.05 14.46
C VAL A 281 -5.27 25.54 14.35
N GLN A 282 -5.15 25.02 13.13
CA GLN A 282 -5.04 23.59 12.85
C GLN A 282 -3.76 23.28 12.06
N ARG A 283 -3.03 22.21 12.40
CA ARG A 283 -1.85 21.74 11.65
C ARG A 283 -1.76 20.21 11.65
N SER A 284 -1.05 19.69 10.65
CA SER A 284 -0.76 18.27 10.51
C SER A 284 0.50 17.87 11.28
N TYR A 285 0.45 16.73 11.95
CA TYR A 285 1.59 16.12 12.63
C TYR A 285 1.59 14.61 12.40
N THR A 286 2.78 14.05 12.17
CA THR A 286 2.95 12.59 12.12
C THR A 286 3.47 12.08 13.45
N PRO A 287 2.69 11.27 14.18
CA PRO A 287 3.16 10.63 15.41
C PRO A 287 4.37 9.73 15.16
N ILE A 288 5.29 9.74 16.11
CA ILE A 288 6.45 8.84 16.14
C ILE A 288 6.09 7.47 16.72
N SER A 289 4.98 7.38 17.46
CA SER A 289 4.33 6.14 17.87
C SER A 289 3.55 5.51 16.71
N ASN A 290 3.43 4.19 16.67
CA ASN A 290 2.63 3.46 15.70
C ASN A 290 1.61 2.52 16.39
N ASN A 291 0.84 1.74 15.62
CA ASN A 291 -0.21 0.87 16.17
C ASN A 291 0.30 -0.30 17.05
N ALA A 292 1.61 -0.54 17.10
CA ALA A 292 2.23 -1.47 18.04
C ALA A 292 2.39 -0.85 19.44
N ASP A 293 2.52 0.48 19.53
CA ASP A 293 2.65 1.22 20.79
C ASP A 293 1.27 1.43 21.42
N ARG A 294 0.87 0.47 22.26
CA ARG A 294 -0.49 0.46 22.83
C ARG A 294 -0.66 1.53 23.89
N GLY A 295 -1.84 2.13 23.91
CA GLY A 295 -2.28 3.05 24.95
C GLY A 295 -1.73 4.48 24.83
N ILE A 296 -0.90 4.78 23.83
CA ILE A 296 -0.26 6.08 23.70
C ILE A 296 -0.28 6.62 22.26
N LEU A 297 -0.17 7.93 22.14
CA LEU A 297 0.17 8.66 20.92
C LEU A 297 1.34 9.59 21.26
N GLU A 298 2.45 9.49 20.53
CA GLU A 298 3.66 10.28 20.78
C GLU A 298 3.98 11.21 19.61
N LEU A 299 4.25 12.48 19.92
CA LEU A 299 4.67 13.49 18.97
C LEU A 299 6.06 14.03 19.33
N VAL A 300 6.86 14.34 18.31
CA VAL A 300 8.04 15.19 18.44
C VAL A 300 7.78 16.48 17.69
N ILE A 301 7.84 17.60 18.41
CA ILE A 301 7.47 18.91 17.88
C ILE A 301 8.59 19.90 18.17
N LYS A 302 9.04 20.57 17.11
CA LYS A 302 9.88 21.76 17.21
C LYS A 302 9.01 23.00 17.41
N VAL A 303 9.30 23.76 18.44
CA VAL A 303 8.63 25.00 18.82
C VAL A 303 9.33 26.17 18.15
N TYR A 304 8.64 26.80 17.21
CA TYR A 304 9.14 27.97 16.51
C TYR A 304 8.63 29.22 17.23
N PRO A 305 9.48 30.22 17.57
CA PRO A 305 9.05 31.40 18.33
C PRO A 305 7.82 32.11 17.74
N ASN A 306 7.76 32.21 16.41
CA ASN A 306 6.65 32.84 15.68
C ASN A 306 5.58 31.83 15.20
N GLY A 307 5.67 30.57 15.64
CA GLY A 307 4.76 29.51 15.22
C GLY A 307 3.43 29.59 15.98
N ALA A 308 2.34 29.85 15.24
CA ALA A 308 1.01 30.00 15.82
C ALA A 308 0.62 28.79 16.70
N LEU A 309 0.61 27.58 16.15
CA LEU A 309 0.25 26.38 16.91
C LEU A 309 1.42 25.86 17.77
N THR A 310 2.66 25.96 17.30
CA THR A 310 3.80 25.38 18.03
C THR A 310 4.17 26.19 19.27
N ASN A 311 4.41 27.50 19.16
CA ASN A 311 4.68 28.34 20.33
C ASN A 311 3.40 28.84 21.00
N GLY A 312 2.41 29.27 20.21
CA GLY A 312 1.17 29.82 20.75
C GLY A 312 0.29 28.82 21.51
N TYR A 313 0.45 27.51 21.24
CA TYR A 313 -0.31 26.43 21.88
C TYR A 313 0.61 25.35 22.50
N PHE A 314 1.36 24.57 21.70
CA PHE A 314 2.16 23.44 22.23
C PHE A 314 3.23 23.84 23.26
N GLY A 315 3.89 24.98 23.06
CA GLY A 315 4.88 25.53 23.98
C GLY A 315 4.31 25.75 25.38
N LYS A 316 3.03 26.11 25.46
CA LYS A 316 2.30 26.42 26.70
C LYS A 316 1.60 25.22 27.34
N LEU A 317 1.50 24.08 26.65
CA LEU A 317 0.82 22.90 27.20
C LEU A 317 1.52 22.37 28.46
N GLU A 318 0.71 22.00 29.43
CA GLU A 318 1.10 21.35 30.68
C GLU A 318 0.53 19.93 30.76
N VAL A 319 1.16 19.09 31.58
CA VAL A 319 0.67 17.72 31.80
C VAL A 319 -0.73 17.78 32.43
N GLY A 320 -1.67 17.05 31.84
CA GLY A 320 -3.09 17.08 32.19
C GLY A 320 -3.96 17.76 31.13
N ASP A 321 -3.39 18.66 30.32
CA ASP A 321 -4.11 19.38 29.27
C ASP A 321 -4.68 18.45 28.22
N GLN A 322 -5.85 18.82 27.69
CA GLN A 322 -6.53 18.07 26.63
C GLN A 322 -6.22 18.65 25.26
N VAL A 323 -5.75 17.81 24.35
CA VAL A 323 -5.45 18.18 22.97
C VAL A 323 -6.39 17.46 22.02
N GLU A 324 -6.90 18.17 21.02
CA GLU A 324 -7.85 17.65 20.04
C GLU A 324 -7.15 17.08 18.80
N PHE A 325 -7.48 15.82 18.47
CA PHE A 325 -6.93 15.06 17.34
C PHE A 325 -8.04 14.62 16.39
N ARG A 326 -7.80 14.74 15.08
CA ARG A 326 -8.62 14.18 14.00
C ARG A 326 -7.71 13.37 13.07
N GLY A 327 -8.16 12.22 12.60
CA GLY A 327 -7.36 11.40 11.68
C GLY A 327 -7.92 10.00 11.47
N PRO A 328 -7.33 9.19 10.59
CA PRO A 328 -6.13 9.50 9.82
C PRO A 328 -6.39 10.46 8.65
N LYS A 329 -5.37 11.22 8.24
CA LYS A 329 -5.39 12.14 7.09
C LYS A 329 -4.17 11.88 6.17
N GLY A 330 -4.29 12.27 4.90
CA GLY A 330 -3.27 12.05 3.86
C GLY A 330 -3.59 10.90 2.91
N GLY A 331 -3.14 11.02 1.66
CA GLY A 331 -3.39 10.02 0.59
C GLY A 331 -2.38 8.87 0.54
N ILE A 332 -1.24 9.01 1.22
CA ILE A 332 -0.18 8.02 1.20
C ILE A 332 -0.53 6.87 2.14
N ARG A 333 -0.45 5.63 1.64
CA ARG A 333 -0.61 4.42 2.46
C ARG A 333 0.41 3.37 2.11
N TYR A 334 1.40 3.17 2.96
CA TYR A 334 2.42 2.15 2.77
C TYR A 334 1.87 0.74 3.06
N ILE A 335 2.22 -0.18 2.17
CA ILE A 335 1.92 -1.60 2.29
C ILE A 335 3.21 -2.36 1.95
N PRO A 336 3.64 -3.34 2.78
CA PRO A 336 4.83 -4.14 2.50
C PRO A 336 4.80 -4.72 1.07
N GLY A 337 5.92 -4.55 0.35
CA GLY A 337 6.05 -4.98 -1.05
C GLY A 337 5.52 -3.99 -2.10
N MET A 338 5.04 -2.81 -1.70
CA MET A 338 4.66 -1.73 -2.64
C MET A 338 5.83 -1.27 -3.52
N CYS A 339 7.05 -1.26 -2.97
CA CYS A 339 8.27 -0.87 -3.65
C CYS A 339 9.46 -1.65 -3.08
N LYS A 340 10.52 -1.77 -3.89
CA LYS A 340 11.77 -2.42 -3.47
C LYS A 340 12.72 -1.44 -2.80
N LYS A 341 12.74 -0.18 -3.28
CA LYS A 341 13.64 0.85 -2.78
C LYS A 341 12.88 2.13 -2.49
N ILE A 342 13.23 2.77 -1.37
CA ILE A 342 12.70 4.05 -0.95
C ILE A 342 13.87 5.02 -0.77
N GLY A 343 13.82 6.15 -1.46
CA GLY A 343 14.62 7.32 -1.12
C GLY A 343 13.79 8.27 -0.25
N MET A 344 14.39 8.91 0.73
CA MET A 344 13.74 9.89 1.59
C MET A 344 14.60 11.14 1.65
N VAL A 345 13.99 12.31 1.50
CA VAL A 345 14.65 13.60 1.77
C VAL A 345 13.82 14.34 2.80
N ALA A 346 14.40 14.52 3.98
CA ALA A 346 13.75 15.14 5.13
C ALA A 346 14.48 16.42 5.55
N GLY A 347 13.72 17.44 5.94
CA GLY A 347 14.24 18.68 6.53
C GLY A 347 13.64 18.94 7.91
N GLY A 348 14.48 19.07 8.95
CA GLY A 348 14.02 19.40 10.31
C GLY A 348 12.94 18.45 10.84
N THR A 349 11.74 18.97 11.13
CA THR A 349 10.59 18.17 11.61
C THR A 349 10.00 17.23 10.57
N GLY A 350 10.36 17.38 9.28
CA GLY A 350 9.95 16.49 8.20
C GLY A 350 10.51 15.06 8.32
N ILE A 351 11.30 14.76 9.36
CA ILE A 351 11.74 13.41 9.66
C ILE A 351 10.64 12.52 10.23
N THR A 352 9.59 13.07 10.86
CA THR A 352 8.61 12.23 11.56
C THR A 352 7.78 11.33 10.64
N PRO A 353 7.34 11.75 9.43
CA PRO A 353 6.74 10.84 8.46
C PRO A 353 7.72 9.77 7.97
N MET A 354 8.99 10.14 7.75
CA MET A 354 10.03 9.20 7.33
C MET A 354 10.29 8.14 8.41
N TYR A 355 10.39 8.58 9.67
CA TYR A 355 10.57 7.72 10.83
C TYR A 355 9.40 6.73 10.99
N GLN A 356 8.16 7.16 10.76
CA GLN A 356 6.99 6.28 10.77
C GLN A 356 7.12 5.15 9.73
N LEU A 357 7.58 5.46 8.52
CA LEU A 357 7.84 4.45 7.48
C LEU A 357 9.02 3.53 7.84
N ILE A 358 10.13 4.10 8.30
CA ILE A 358 11.32 3.34 8.70
C ILE A 358 10.97 2.33 9.79
N ARG A 359 10.22 2.75 10.82
CA ARG A 359 9.72 1.85 11.86
C ARG A 359 8.86 0.74 11.27
N ALA A 360 7.91 1.06 10.41
CA ALA A 360 7.01 0.08 9.83
C ALA A 360 7.75 -1.01 9.03
N ILE A 361 8.79 -0.63 8.29
CA ILE A 361 9.65 -1.54 7.53
C ILE A 361 10.51 -2.37 8.50
N CYS A 362 11.24 -1.72 9.40
CA CYS A 362 12.21 -2.38 10.27
C CYS A 362 11.58 -3.27 11.35
N GLU A 363 10.37 -2.95 11.82
CA GLU A 363 9.63 -3.74 12.81
C GLU A 363 8.88 -4.91 12.17
N ASN A 364 8.79 -4.97 10.84
CA ASN A 364 8.21 -6.08 10.10
C ASN A 364 9.32 -7.02 9.57
N PRO A 365 9.53 -8.21 10.16
CA PRO A 365 10.61 -9.11 9.75
C PRO A 365 10.44 -9.73 8.35
N ARG A 366 9.32 -9.47 7.68
CA ARG A 366 9.06 -9.91 6.30
C ARG A 366 9.22 -8.79 5.28
N ASP A 367 9.43 -7.56 5.75
CA ASP A 367 9.65 -6.43 4.88
C ASP A 367 11.12 -6.40 4.46
N THR A 368 11.36 -6.35 3.16
CA THR A 368 12.71 -6.33 2.59
C THR A 368 12.98 -5.04 1.83
N THR A 369 12.11 -4.04 1.95
CA THR A 369 12.32 -2.74 1.30
C THR A 369 13.62 -2.10 1.80
N GLU A 370 14.43 -1.60 0.87
CA GLU A 370 15.64 -0.81 1.16
C GLU A 370 15.26 0.67 1.29
N VAL A 371 15.86 1.39 2.24
CA VAL A 371 15.60 2.78 2.57
C VAL A 371 16.92 3.57 2.61
N SER A 372 17.01 4.60 1.78
CA SER A 372 18.07 5.61 1.82
C SER A 372 17.50 6.95 2.26
N VAL A 373 18.05 7.56 3.30
CA VAL A 373 17.59 8.83 3.86
C VAL A 373 18.67 9.90 3.71
N ILE A 374 18.33 11.03 3.11
CA ILE A 374 19.09 12.29 3.25
C ILE A 374 18.32 13.14 4.26
N TYR A 375 18.95 13.41 5.42
CA TYR A 375 18.33 14.18 6.48
C TYR A 375 19.08 15.49 6.72
N ALA A 376 18.44 16.61 6.38
CA ALA A 376 19.02 17.93 6.43
C ALA A 376 18.54 18.75 7.63
N ASN A 377 19.49 19.36 8.33
CA ASN A 377 19.26 20.21 9.49
C ASN A 377 20.21 21.43 9.48
N ARG A 378 19.90 22.44 10.28
CA ARG A 378 20.75 23.64 10.38
C ARG A 378 22.03 23.33 11.14
N SER A 379 21.93 22.73 12.32
CA SER A 379 23.06 22.34 13.17
C SER A 379 22.93 20.88 13.63
N GLU A 380 24.00 20.33 14.22
CA GLU A 380 23.99 18.96 14.75
C GLU A 380 22.98 18.78 15.90
N SER A 381 22.77 19.82 16.72
CA SER A 381 21.77 19.82 17.80
C SER A 381 20.32 19.83 17.31
N ASP A 382 20.08 20.14 16.03
CA ASP A 382 18.75 20.13 15.43
C ASP A 382 18.33 18.75 14.92
N ILE A 383 19.21 17.74 14.95
CA ILE A 383 18.92 16.41 14.40
C ILE A 383 17.96 15.67 15.35
N LEU A 384 16.68 15.67 15.00
CA LEU A 384 15.65 14.96 15.75
C LEU A 384 15.76 13.45 15.54
N LEU A 385 15.50 12.67 16.59
CA LEU A 385 15.48 11.20 16.56
C LEU A 385 16.80 10.56 16.09
N ARG A 386 17.93 11.27 16.23
CA ARG A 386 19.23 10.78 15.76
C ARG A 386 19.58 9.41 16.31
N LYS A 387 19.43 9.23 17.62
CA LYS A 387 19.74 7.97 18.30
C LYS A 387 18.88 6.83 17.74
N GLU A 388 17.58 7.05 17.62
CA GLU A 388 16.63 6.04 17.12
C GLU A 388 16.92 5.68 15.65
N LEU A 389 17.23 6.67 14.82
CA LEU A 389 17.62 6.49 13.42
C LEU A 389 18.94 5.70 13.28
N ASP A 390 19.97 6.08 14.04
CA ASP A 390 21.26 5.39 14.06
C ASP A 390 21.14 3.95 14.55
N ASP A 391 20.27 3.70 15.54
CA ASP A 391 19.99 2.36 16.04
C ASP A 391 19.32 1.48 14.96
N PHE A 392 18.42 2.03 14.13
CA PHE A 392 17.87 1.31 12.97
C PHE A 392 18.93 1.02 11.91
N ALA A 393 19.73 2.03 11.53
CA ALA A 393 20.81 1.86 10.56
C ALA A 393 21.84 0.81 11.02
N ARG A 394 22.21 0.81 12.31
CA ARG A 394 23.13 -0.19 12.88
C ARG A 394 22.54 -1.60 12.91
N LYS A 395 21.24 -1.72 13.18
CA LYS A 395 20.54 -3.01 13.26
C LYS A 395 20.25 -3.60 11.88
N TYR A 396 20.04 -2.76 10.87
CA TYR A 396 19.67 -3.16 9.51
C TYR A 396 20.57 -2.47 8.46
N PRO A 397 21.90 -2.70 8.48
CA PRO A 397 22.87 -1.93 7.67
C PRO A 397 22.69 -2.12 6.16
N GLU A 398 22.15 -3.26 5.72
CA GLU A 398 21.85 -3.51 4.31
C GLU A 398 20.56 -2.81 3.85
N ASN A 399 19.61 -2.60 4.77
CA ASN A 399 18.28 -2.09 4.46
C ASN A 399 18.12 -0.60 4.75
N VAL A 400 18.83 -0.02 5.71
CA VAL A 400 18.64 1.37 6.14
C VAL A 400 19.96 2.11 6.11
N LYS A 401 20.04 3.11 5.22
CA LYS A 401 21.19 4.01 5.07
C LYS A 401 20.75 5.42 5.35
N ILE A 402 21.49 6.13 6.20
CA ILE A 402 21.15 7.49 6.63
C ILE A 402 22.35 8.38 6.40
N TYR A 403 22.12 9.46 5.67
CA TYR A 403 23.12 10.47 5.35
C TYR A 403 22.65 11.82 5.89
N TYR A 404 23.39 12.33 6.88
CA TYR A 404 23.10 13.61 7.52
C TYR A 404 23.74 14.75 6.75
N VAL A 405 23.01 15.86 6.59
CA VAL A 405 23.46 17.08 5.92
C VAL A 405 23.24 18.25 6.88
N LEU A 406 24.29 19.04 7.14
CA LEU A 406 24.23 20.18 8.04
C LEU A 406 24.61 21.47 7.31
N GLU A 407 23.82 22.52 7.52
CA GLU A 407 24.17 23.88 7.05
C GLU A 407 25.40 24.41 7.82
N GLN A 408 25.38 24.26 9.15
CA GLN A 408 26.44 24.64 10.07
C GLN A 408 27.18 23.38 10.53
N THR A 409 28.32 23.13 9.91
CA THR A 409 29.11 21.92 10.17
C THR A 409 30.09 22.12 11.33
N PRO A 410 30.04 21.27 12.37
CA PRO A 410 31.05 21.28 13.41
C PRO A 410 32.40 20.76 12.86
N ALA A 411 33.49 21.07 13.56
CA ALA A 411 34.82 20.57 13.21
C ALA A 411 34.82 19.02 13.18
N GLY A 412 35.32 18.44 12.08
CA GLY A 412 35.37 16.99 11.90
C GLY A 412 34.07 16.34 11.41
N TRP A 413 33.05 17.13 11.00
CA TRP A 413 31.83 16.60 10.40
C TRP A 413 32.12 15.79 9.13
N GLN A 414 31.60 14.56 9.08
CA GLN A 414 31.80 13.62 7.96
C GLN A 414 30.59 13.51 7.02
N GLY A 415 29.49 14.20 7.34
CA GLY A 415 28.29 14.20 6.52
C GLY A 415 28.31 15.29 5.44
N GLY A 416 27.15 15.55 4.85
CA GLY A 416 26.99 16.63 3.88
C GLY A 416 27.09 18.00 4.56
N SER A 417 27.63 18.98 3.83
CA SER A 417 27.75 20.36 4.27
C SER A 417 26.89 21.28 3.38
N GLY A 418 26.21 22.25 3.99
CA GLY A 418 25.32 23.18 3.29
C GLY A 418 23.92 22.63 3.05
N TYR A 419 23.36 22.91 1.88
CA TYR A 419 22.02 22.45 1.48
C TYR A 419 22.09 21.10 0.76
N VAL A 420 20.95 20.42 0.65
CA VAL A 420 20.83 19.19 -0.16
C VAL A 420 21.07 19.54 -1.63
N THR A 421 22.08 18.92 -2.24
CA THR A 421 22.45 19.14 -3.65
C THR A 421 22.01 17.97 -4.53
N ARG A 422 21.97 18.21 -5.85
CA ARG A 422 21.75 17.16 -6.85
C ARG A 422 22.76 16.02 -6.69
N ASP A 423 24.05 16.33 -6.55
CA ASP A 423 25.12 15.32 -6.46
C ASP A 423 24.95 14.43 -5.22
N MET A 424 24.55 15.03 -4.09
CA MET A 424 24.21 14.23 -2.89
C MET A 424 23.04 13.29 -3.15
N MET A 425 22.01 13.74 -3.88
CA MET A 425 20.87 12.89 -4.23
C MET A 425 21.25 11.79 -5.22
N GLU A 426 22.08 12.09 -6.21
CA GLU A 426 22.58 11.13 -7.19
C GLU A 426 23.43 10.03 -6.54
N ASP A 427 24.27 10.39 -5.57
CA ASP A 427 25.12 9.44 -4.84
C ASP A 427 24.36 8.61 -3.79
N ARG A 428 23.39 9.22 -3.09
CA ARG A 428 22.79 8.60 -1.89
C ARG A 428 21.40 8.00 -2.11
N LEU A 429 20.61 8.49 -3.08
CA LEU A 429 19.25 8.00 -3.32
C LEU A 429 19.23 6.87 -4.36
N PRO A 430 18.23 5.97 -4.32
CA PRO A 430 18.05 4.98 -5.37
C PRO A 430 17.74 5.64 -6.71
N VAL A 431 18.22 5.04 -7.80
CA VAL A 431 17.91 5.48 -9.16
C VAL A 431 16.41 5.28 -9.50
N PRO A 432 15.84 6.07 -10.43
CA PRO A 432 14.48 5.87 -10.90
C PRO A 432 14.25 4.45 -11.41
N SER A 433 13.18 3.81 -10.94
CA SER A 433 12.72 2.51 -11.43
C SER A 433 11.24 2.35 -11.14
N ALA A 434 10.57 1.39 -11.80
CA ALA A 434 9.18 1.05 -11.53
C ALA A 434 8.93 0.58 -10.07
N THR A 435 10.00 0.24 -9.33
CA THR A 435 9.94 -0.23 -7.94
C THR A 435 10.63 0.71 -6.96
N THR A 436 10.98 1.92 -7.40
CA THR A 436 11.58 2.97 -6.57
C THR A 436 10.52 4.00 -6.22
N LYS A 437 10.50 4.46 -4.97
CA LYS A 437 9.68 5.60 -4.54
C LYS A 437 10.57 6.61 -3.81
N ILE A 438 10.32 7.90 -3.98
CA ILE A 438 10.97 8.98 -3.24
C ILE A 438 9.94 9.66 -2.35
N PHE A 439 10.24 9.85 -1.07
CA PHE A 439 9.39 10.56 -0.12
C PHE A 439 10.05 11.86 0.32
N LEU A 440 9.28 12.94 0.32
CA LEU A 440 9.75 14.28 0.63
C LEU A 440 8.94 14.87 1.79
N CYS A 441 9.62 15.50 2.74
CA CYS A 441 8.97 16.31 3.77
C CYS A 441 9.95 17.31 4.38
N GLY A 442 9.60 18.59 4.42
CA GLY A 442 10.49 19.64 4.89
C GLY A 442 9.97 21.04 4.56
N PRO A 443 10.75 22.09 4.85
CA PRO A 443 10.38 23.47 4.54
C PRO A 443 10.13 23.66 3.02
N PRO A 444 9.13 24.47 2.61
CA PRO A 444 8.78 24.64 1.20
C PRO A 444 9.96 24.97 0.27
N PRO A 445 10.88 25.90 0.60
CA PRO A 445 12.02 26.22 -0.28
C PRO A 445 12.95 25.02 -0.51
N MET A 446 13.12 24.18 0.52
CA MET A 446 13.91 22.94 0.39
C MET A 446 13.21 21.95 -0.54
N ILE A 447 11.90 21.76 -0.38
CA ILE A 447 11.12 20.83 -1.18
C ILE A 447 11.11 21.23 -2.66
N GLU A 448 10.96 22.51 -2.98
CA GLU A 448 11.00 23.01 -4.35
C GLU A 448 12.35 22.74 -5.04
N SER A 449 13.45 23.02 -4.33
CA SER A 449 14.81 22.75 -4.82
C SER A 449 15.07 21.25 -5.06
N VAL A 450 14.63 20.41 -4.11
CA VAL A 450 14.75 18.94 -4.21
C VAL A 450 13.91 18.41 -5.37
N LYS A 451 12.66 18.87 -5.55
CA LYS A 451 11.79 18.49 -6.68
C LYS A 451 12.43 18.81 -8.03
N LYS A 452 13.02 20.00 -8.18
CA LYS A 452 13.71 20.40 -9.41
C LYS A 452 14.89 19.47 -9.71
N SER A 453 15.69 19.16 -8.69
CA SER A 453 16.86 18.28 -8.84
C SER A 453 16.47 16.84 -9.15
N LEU A 454 15.43 16.29 -8.51
CA LEU A 454 14.89 14.96 -8.80
C LEU A 454 14.38 14.85 -10.24
N GLY A 455 13.76 15.92 -10.76
CA GLY A 455 13.37 16.00 -12.18
C GLY A 455 14.57 15.81 -13.11
N SER A 456 15.71 16.43 -12.80
CA SER A 456 16.95 16.26 -13.58
C SER A 456 17.59 14.87 -13.45
N LEU A 457 17.27 14.14 -12.38
CA LEU A 457 17.69 12.76 -12.14
C LEU A 457 16.73 11.72 -12.76
N GLY A 458 15.68 12.17 -13.48
CA GLY A 458 14.76 11.29 -14.20
C GLY A 458 13.52 10.87 -13.41
N PHE A 459 13.27 11.46 -12.24
CA PHE A 459 12.01 11.25 -11.52
C PHE A 459 10.90 12.13 -12.09
N LYS A 460 9.68 11.59 -12.15
CA LYS A 460 8.49 12.37 -12.48
C LYS A 460 8.19 13.36 -11.35
N GLN A 461 7.76 14.56 -11.72
CA GLN A 461 7.34 15.55 -10.72
C GLN A 461 6.17 14.99 -9.90
N PRO A 462 6.16 15.21 -8.57
CA PRO A 462 5.04 14.79 -7.73
C PRO A 462 3.78 15.58 -8.08
N ASN A 463 2.64 14.89 -8.05
CA ASN A 463 1.33 15.55 -8.08
C ASN A 463 1.09 16.33 -6.77
N ALA A 464 0.19 17.31 -6.80
CA ALA A 464 -0.26 18.02 -5.60
C ALA A 464 -0.86 17.06 -4.55
N ILE A 465 -1.54 16.02 -5.02
CA ILE A 465 -2.08 14.94 -4.18
C ILE A 465 -1.43 13.63 -4.60
N ALA A 466 -0.82 12.94 -3.64
CA ALA A 466 -0.14 11.66 -3.85
C ALA A 466 -1.10 10.60 -4.41
N LYS A 467 -0.75 10.03 -5.57
CA LYS A 467 -1.46 8.91 -6.20
C LYS A 467 -0.66 7.62 -6.06
N PRO A 468 -1.30 6.43 -6.07
CA PRO A 468 -0.61 5.14 -5.93
C PRO A 468 0.49 4.87 -6.97
N GLY A 469 0.43 5.52 -8.14
CA GLY A 469 1.40 5.40 -9.21
C GLY A 469 2.62 6.33 -9.10
N ASP A 470 2.62 7.31 -8.19
CA ASP A 470 3.60 8.40 -8.22
C ASP A 470 4.98 7.93 -7.76
N ASP A 471 6.02 8.34 -8.49
CA ASP A 471 7.41 8.01 -8.17
C ASP A 471 7.91 8.86 -7.00
N VAL A 472 7.40 10.08 -6.86
CA VAL A 472 7.73 11.03 -5.80
C VAL A 472 6.45 11.36 -5.01
N LEU A 473 6.52 11.24 -3.69
CA LEU A 473 5.42 11.38 -2.76
C LEU A 473 5.76 12.49 -1.75
N LEU A 474 4.89 13.48 -1.62
CA LEU A 474 5.04 14.60 -0.69
C LEU A 474 4.13 14.39 0.52
N PHE A 475 4.69 14.56 1.71
CA PHE A 475 3.96 14.47 2.98
C PHE A 475 3.41 15.81 3.46
#